data_AF-A0A497LBP3-F1
#
_entry.id   AF-A0A497LBP3-F1
#
_cell.length_a   1.000
_cell.length_b   1.000
_cell.length_c   1.000
_cell.angle_alpha   90.00
_cell.angle_beta   90.00
_cell.angle_gamma   90.00
#
_symmetry.space_group_name_H-M   'P 1'
#
loop_
_entity.id
_entity.type
_entity.pdbx_description
1 polymer ?
#
loop_
_entity_poly.entity_id
_entity_poly.type
_entity_poly.pdbx_seq_one_letter_code
_entity_poly.pdbx_strand_id
1 'polypeptide(L)'
;MVGVRIRGIYSTALTKLLLDHGFEIVQPSKVIKGRFGFPDSEETETQPSLKVHSRIDRQGVIISGDEASLEKVIHVLMLSLDDVVFRNFLETPLWVDSWGSMRLENSTRPLSLKGIEGGLLHRLDIEFPGLSKMRLDEIRASVTPTVTGHHYYKACGGRISLLVDIAEKMLGEGCPRGEVESLLQENVWSMLPREGSRINISHIKIWGQKFNLGPAEVMRFQRRNGKLILLRRFFKKGIYDGLQVSKDKGDFAVSEFKIGDLSFRTRYFSRYSSYKGTYVNINTPIEIYPSEIRYVDLEVDICIWPDGKIKTIEYEKLEKAMSLGLVSERIVQISKSEVKRILDSISLEEERDAYNLIQTD
;
A
#
# COMPACT_ATOMS: atom_id res chain seq x y z
N MET A 1 3.05 13.29 28.84
CA MET A 1 3.39 12.06 28.09
C MET A 1 2.16 11.70 27.25
N VAL A 2 2.30 11.22 26.01
CA VAL A 2 1.15 10.90 25.16
C VAL A 2 0.78 9.44 25.37
N GLY A 3 -0.41 9.19 25.95
CA GLY A 3 -0.91 7.84 26.21
C GLY A 3 -1.63 7.26 24.99
N VAL A 4 -1.19 6.10 24.51
CA VAL A 4 -1.69 5.48 23.28
C VAL A 4 -2.26 4.09 23.57
N ARG A 5 -3.50 3.88 23.13
CA ARG A 5 -4.12 2.55 23.09
C ARG A 5 -4.12 2.02 21.66
N ILE A 6 -3.50 0.86 21.45
CA ILE A 6 -3.32 0.28 20.12
C ILE A 6 -4.03 -1.08 20.02
N ARG A 7 -4.74 -1.30 18.91
CA ARG A 7 -5.41 -2.56 18.57
C ARG A 7 -5.22 -2.90 17.09
N GLY A 8 -5.37 -4.17 16.75
CA GLY A 8 -5.30 -4.67 15.37
C GLY A 8 -3.94 -5.25 14.97
N ILE A 9 -3.78 -5.52 13.68
CA ILE A 9 -2.67 -6.34 13.17
C ILE A 9 -1.30 -5.64 13.30
N TYR A 10 -1.27 -4.32 13.20
CA TYR A 10 -0.07 -3.49 13.34
C TYR A 10 0.33 -3.23 14.80
N SER A 11 -0.43 -3.75 15.78
CA SER A 11 -0.30 -3.36 17.19
C SER A 11 1.10 -3.57 17.75
N THR A 12 1.72 -4.71 17.50
CA THR A 12 3.05 -5.01 18.06
C THR A 12 4.14 -4.11 17.49
N ALA A 13 4.14 -3.89 16.17
CA ALA A 13 5.10 -3.00 15.52
C ALA A 13 4.94 -1.55 16.00
N LEU A 14 3.69 -1.06 16.03
CA LEU A 14 3.40 0.31 16.47
C LEU A 14 3.66 0.50 17.97
N THR A 15 3.40 -0.50 18.81
CA THR A 15 3.76 -0.44 20.24
C THR A 15 5.26 -0.25 20.40
N LYS A 16 6.10 -1.06 19.74
CA LYS A 16 7.56 -0.91 19.81
C LYS A 16 8.00 0.46 19.30
N LEU A 17 7.51 0.84 18.12
CA LEU A 17 7.88 2.10 17.49
C LEU A 17 7.55 3.31 18.37
N LEU A 18 6.36 3.34 18.97
CA LEU A 18 5.93 4.46 19.80
C LEU A 18 6.63 4.47 21.17
N LEU A 19 6.90 3.31 21.77
CA LEU A 19 7.71 3.23 23.00
C LEU A 19 9.12 3.81 22.78
N ASP A 20 9.75 3.47 21.66
CA ASP A 20 11.09 3.98 21.30
C ASP A 20 11.13 5.50 21.14
N HIS A 21 9.97 6.13 20.90
CA HIS A 21 9.83 7.57 20.76
C HIS A 21 9.15 8.22 21.99
N GLY A 22 9.14 7.55 23.14
CA GLY A 22 8.72 8.13 24.43
C GLY A 22 7.20 8.25 24.62
N PHE A 23 6.40 7.51 23.86
CA PHE A 23 4.97 7.38 24.12
C PHE A 23 4.70 6.38 25.25
N GLU A 24 3.60 6.59 25.95
CA GLU A 24 3.12 5.66 26.98
C GLU A 24 2.07 4.73 26.37
N ILE A 25 2.16 3.43 26.65
CA ILE A 25 1.19 2.45 26.15
C ILE A 25 0.17 2.20 27.24
N VAL A 26 -1.06 2.68 27.02
CA VAL A 26 -2.17 2.52 27.97
C VAL A 26 -3.14 1.44 27.50
N GLN A 27 -3.74 0.75 28.47
CA GLN A 27 -4.66 -0.36 28.22
C GLN A 27 -4.09 -1.39 27.21
N PRO A 28 -2.87 -1.92 27.41
CA PRO A 28 -2.29 -2.93 26.51
C PRO A 28 -3.12 -4.22 26.54
N SER A 29 -3.30 -4.87 25.39
CA SER A 29 -3.93 -6.19 25.34
C SER A 29 -3.05 -7.25 26.02
N LYS A 30 -3.63 -8.38 26.44
CA LYS A 30 -2.87 -9.51 27.02
C LYS A 30 -1.65 -9.91 26.18
N VAL A 31 -1.81 -9.93 24.86
CA VAL A 31 -0.72 -10.24 23.91
C VAL A 31 0.40 -9.20 23.97
N ILE A 32 0.04 -7.92 24.03
CA ILE A 32 1.02 -6.83 24.16
C ILE A 32 1.68 -6.84 25.54
N LYS A 33 0.93 -7.12 26.62
CA LYS A 33 1.51 -7.30 27.96
C LYS A 33 2.60 -8.36 27.98
N GLY A 34 2.30 -9.56 27.46
CA GLY A 34 3.27 -10.66 27.41
C GLY A 34 4.50 -10.35 26.55
N ARG A 35 4.34 -9.64 25.42
CA ARG A 35 5.45 -9.30 24.51
C ARG A 35 6.39 -8.23 25.04
N PHE A 36 5.88 -7.28 25.81
CA PHE A 36 6.65 -6.11 26.28
C PHE A 36 6.89 -6.13 27.79
N GLY A 37 6.48 -7.19 28.50
CA GLY A 37 6.68 -7.32 29.94
C GLY A 37 5.88 -6.31 30.77
N PHE A 38 4.74 -5.83 30.28
CA PHE A 38 3.88 -4.96 31.08
C PHE A 38 3.24 -5.73 32.23
N PRO A 39 3.02 -5.10 33.40
CA PRO A 39 2.42 -5.76 34.54
C PRO A 39 0.99 -6.23 34.24
N ASP A 40 0.64 -7.38 34.83
CA ASP A 40 -0.73 -7.91 34.85
C ASP A 40 -1.63 -7.20 35.87
N SER A 41 -1.47 -5.88 36.02
CA SER A 41 -2.37 -5.05 36.83
C SER A 41 -3.70 -4.82 36.12
N GLU A 42 -4.75 -4.53 36.89
CA GLU A 42 -6.04 -4.06 36.38
C GLU A 42 -5.83 -2.86 35.44
N GLU A 43 -6.65 -2.77 34.40
CA GLU A 43 -6.56 -1.66 33.44
C GLU A 43 -6.80 -0.35 34.20
N THR A 44 -5.85 0.57 34.12
CA THR A 44 -6.07 1.91 34.63
C THR A 44 -7.25 2.53 33.87
N GLU A 45 -8.16 3.20 34.58
CA GLU A 45 -9.28 3.96 33.99
C GLU A 45 -8.82 5.19 33.17
N THR A 46 -7.51 5.29 32.89
CA THR A 46 -6.91 6.40 32.16
C THR A 46 -7.45 6.44 30.73
N GLN A 47 -8.12 7.54 30.39
CA GLN A 47 -8.52 7.83 29.02
C GLN A 47 -7.26 8.01 28.14
N PRO A 48 -7.10 7.23 27.05
CA PRO A 48 -5.97 7.41 26.15
C PRO A 48 -6.06 8.73 25.39
N SER A 49 -4.93 9.43 25.24
CA SER A 49 -4.79 10.57 24.33
C SER A 49 -5.00 10.16 22.87
N LEU A 50 -4.55 8.95 22.51
CA LEU A 50 -4.67 8.39 21.16
C LEU A 50 -5.25 6.98 21.16
N LYS A 51 -6.21 6.72 20.27
CA LYS A 51 -6.78 5.41 20.00
C LYS A 51 -6.41 4.99 18.57
N VAL A 52 -5.63 3.91 18.45
CA VAL A 52 -5.18 3.35 17.17
C VAL A 52 -5.85 2.00 16.93
N HIS A 53 -6.45 1.83 15.75
CA HIS A 53 -7.01 0.55 15.31
C HIS A 53 -6.75 0.31 13.82
N SER A 54 -6.73 -0.95 13.39
CA SER A 54 -6.60 -1.27 11.97
C SER A 54 -7.76 -0.71 11.14
N ARG A 55 -7.44 -0.25 9.93
CA ARG A 55 -8.45 -0.01 8.89
C ARG A 55 -9.21 -1.31 8.59
N ILE A 56 -10.45 -1.19 8.11
CA ILE A 56 -11.30 -2.33 7.72
C ILE A 56 -10.64 -3.16 6.62
N ASP A 57 -10.00 -2.49 5.65
CA ASP A 57 -9.25 -3.12 4.57
C ASP A 57 -7.88 -3.67 4.98
N ARG A 58 -7.47 -3.45 6.24
CA ARG A 58 -6.18 -3.87 6.83
C ARG A 58 -4.95 -3.26 6.15
N GLN A 59 -5.12 -2.28 5.28
CA GLN A 59 -4.04 -1.61 4.55
C GLN A 59 -3.39 -0.47 5.36
N GLY A 60 -3.67 -0.40 6.66
CA GLY A 60 -3.11 0.60 7.55
C GLY A 60 -3.94 0.74 8.83
N VAL A 61 -3.94 1.94 9.40
CA VAL A 61 -4.59 2.23 10.69
C VAL A 61 -5.40 3.52 10.65
N ILE A 62 -6.37 3.61 11.56
CA ILE A 62 -7.07 4.84 11.89
C ILE A 62 -6.62 5.24 13.29
N ILE A 63 -6.24 6.50 13.45
CA ILE A 63 -5.87 7.09 14.73
C ILE A 63 -6.90 8.17 15.08
N SER A 64 -7.39 8.17 16.32
CA SER A 64 -8.18 9.28 16.84
C SER A 64 -7.64 9.82 18.16
N GLY A 65 -7.73 11.14 18.34
CA GLY A 65 -7.27 11.82 19.54
C GLY A 65 -7.17 13.33 19.38
N ASP A 66 -6.48 13.98 20.33
CA ASP A 66 -6.21 15.41 20.28
C ASP A 66 -5.15 15.77 19.24
N GLU A 67 -5.21 17.01 18.76
CA GLU A 67 -4.34 17.55 17.70
C GLU A 67 -2.84 17.43 18.04
N ALA A 68 -2.44 17.87 19.23
CA ALA A 68 -1.04 17.88 19.65
C ALA A 68 -0.45 16.46 19.76
N SER A 69 -1.25 15.48 20.17
CA SER A 69 -0.85 14.07 20.19
C SER A 69 -0.74 13.48 18.78
N LEU A 70 -1.66 13.83 17.87
CA LEU A 70 -1.62 13.38 16.47
C LEU A 70 -0.39 13.91 15.73
N GLU A 71 -0.04 15.19 15.91
CA GLU A 71 1.18 15.78 15.33
C GLU A 71 2.43 14.97 15.65
N LYS A 72 2.57 14.59 16.92
CA LYS A 72 3.71 13.80 17.38
C LYS A 72 3.77 12.43 16.71
N VAL A 73 2.63 11.74 16.58
CA VAL A 73 2.60 10.43 15.91
C VAL A 73 2.84 10.55 14.40
N ILE A 74 2.28 11.57 13.74
CA ILE A 74 2.57 11.83 12.32
C ILE A 74 4.07 12.01 12.12
N HIS A 75 4.72 12.81 12.96
CA HIS A 75 6.15 13.04 12.90
C HIS A 75 6.95 11.74 13.05
N VAL A 76 6.64 10.90 14.06
CA VAL A 76 7.30 9.60 14.25
C VAL A 76 7.12 8.68 13.04
N LEU A 77 5.90 8.60 12.50
CA LEU A 77 5.61 7.74 11.35
C LEU A 77 6.32 8.24 10.08
N MET A 78 6.34 9.54 9.82
CA MET A 78 7.07 10.13 8.69
C MET A 78 8.58 9.90 8.77
N LEU A 79 9.16 9.96 9.97
CA LEU A 79 10.59 9.68 10.18
C LEU A 79 10.94 8.20 10.02
N SER A 80 10.00 7.32 10.33
CA SER A 80 10.25 5.89 10.46
C SER A 80 9.86 5.08 9.24
N LEU A 81 8.93 5.57 8.42
CA LEU A 81 8.32 4.83 7.31
C LEU A 81 8.50 5.60 5.99
N ASP A 82 8.97 4.91 4.96
CA ASP A 82 9.37 5.58 3.72
C ASP A 82 8.17 5.98 2.85
N ASP A 83 7.16 5.13 2.71
CA ASP A 83 6.02 5.31 1.78
C ASP A 83 4.66 5.49 2.48
N VAL A 84 4.64 5.82 3.78
CA VAL A 84 3.41 6.05 4.54
C VAL A 84 2.57 7.17 3.92
N VAL A 85 1.24 6.97 3.88
CA VAL A 85 0.30 7.94 3.33
C VAL A 85 -0.72 8.34 4.40
N PHE A 86 -0.85 9.64 4.65
CA PHE A 86 -1.80 10.24 5.58
C PHE A 86 -3.00 10.80 4.82
N ARG A 87 -4.21 10.61 5.36
CA ARG A 87 -5.49 10.99 4.73
C ARG A 87 -6.53 11.46 5.74
N ASN A 88 -7.54 12.15 5.21
CA ASN A 88 -8.83 12.43 5.84
C ASN A 88 -8.74 12.89 7.31
N PHE A 89 -8.32 14.14 7.51
CA PHE A 89 -8.61 14.85 8.75
C PHE A 89 -10.11 15.14 8.82
N LEU A 90 -10.86 14.28 9.50
CA LEU A 90 -12.26 14.53 9.83
C LEU A 90 -12.35 14.99 11.29
N GLU A 91 -13.00 16.14 11.48
CA GLU A 91 -13.39 16.67 12.78
C GLU A 91 -14.64 15.93 13.27
N THR A 92 -14.57 15.31 14.46
CA THR A 92 -15.77 14.74 15.11
C THR A 92 -16.02 15.46 16.45
N PRO A 93 -17.21 16.08 16.64
CA PRO A 93 -17.57 16.67 17.93
C PRO A 93 -17.60 15.61 19.04
N LEU A 94 -17.16 15.97 20.25
CA LEU A 94 -17.05 15.09 21.44
C LEU A 94 -18.35 14.37 21.90
N TRP A 95 -19.49 14.60 21.26
CA TRP A 95 -20.80 14.11 21.71
C TRP A 95 -21.34 12.89 20.91
N VAL A 96 -20.53 12.27 20.04
CA VAL A 96 -20.99 11.14 19.20
C VAL A 96 -20.32 9.83 19.63
N ASP A 97 -20.51 9.46 20.89
CA ASP A 97 -20.29 8.11 21.39
C ASP A 97 -21.60 7.32 21.32
N SER A 98 -22.10 7.05 20.12
CA SER A 98 -23.10 6.00 19.90
C SER A 98 -23.10 5.58 18.44
N TRP A 99 -23.16 4.26 18.22
CA TRP A 99 -23.17 3.62 16.91
C TRP A 99 -24.31 4.17 16.04
N GLY A 100 -24.01 5.14 15.19
CA GLY A 100 -24.94 5.76 14.27
C GLY A 100 -24.27 5.97 12.92
N SER A 101 -24.85 5.36 11.87
CA SER A 101 -24.47 5.52 10.48
C SER A 101 -24.39 7.01 10.10
N MET A 102 -23.21 7.50 9.71
CA MET A 102 -23.06 8.81 9.08
C MET A 102 -22.37 8.69 7.73
N ARG A 103 -23.03 9.29 6.74
CA ARG A 103 -22.56 9.42 5.35
C ARG A 103 -21.28 10.26 5.33
N LEU A 104 -20.29 9.74 4.62
CA LEU A 104 -18.96 10.30 4.45
C LEU A 104 -19.01 11.42 3.40
N GLU A 105 -18.95 12.68 3.82
CA GLU A 105 -18.60 13.79 2.93
C GLU A 105 -17.09 14.06 3.02
N ASN A 106 -16.40 13.89 1.89
CA ASN A 106 -14.96 14.09 1.75
C ASN A 106 -14.66 15.60 1.74
N SER A 107 -14.39 16.19 2.90
CA SER A 107 -13.81 17.54 2.99
C SER A 107 -12.28 17.44 3.02
N THR A 108 -11.62 17.69 1.90
CA THR A 108 -10.15 17.76 1.79
C THR A 108 -9.62 19.07 2.35
N ARG A 109 -9.17 19.08 3.61
CA ARG A 109 -8.35 20.15 4.18
C ARG A 109 -6.85 19.79 4.13
N PRO A 110 -5.94 20.75 3.89
CA PRO A 110 -4.49 20.59 4.08
C PRO A 110 -4.14 20.08 5.49
N LEU A 111 -2.98 19.42 5.71
CA LEU A 111 -2.42 19.20 7.08
C LEU A 111 -1.99 20.51 7.79
N SER A 112 -2.61 21.65 7.48
CA SER A 112 -2.37 22.88 8.22
C SER A 112 -3.18 22.85 9.51
N LEU A 113 -2.55 22.39 10.58
CA LEU A 113 -3.04 22.34 11.97
C LEU A 113 -3.01 23.72 12.66
N LYS A 114 -3.06 24.80 11.86
CA LYS A 114 -3.09 26.16 12.38
C LYS A 114 -4.52 26.64 12.50
N GLY A 115 -5.04 26.47 13.72
CA GLY A 115 -6.03 27.36 14.33
C GLY A 115 -7.45 26.85 14.20
N ILE A 116 -7.91 26.13 15.22
CA ILE A 116 -9.29 26.17 15.72
C ILE A 116 -9.24 25.82 17.23
N GLU A 117 -9.68 26.74 18.08
CA GLU A 117 -9.89 26.49 19.51
C GLU A 117 -11.17 25.64 19.71
N GLY A 118 -11.02 24.45 20.31
CA GLY A 118 -12.14 23.62 20.75
C GLY A 118 -11.73 22.16 20.86
N GLY A 119 -12.11 21.49 21.95
CA GLY A 119 -11.83 20.07 22.16
C GLY A 119 -12.53 19.19 21.12
N LEU A 120 -11.96 19.02 19.94
CA LEU A 120 -12.43 18.11 18.90
C LEU A 120 -11.53 16.88 18.88
N LEU A 121 -12.14 15.70 18.77
CA LEU A 121 -11.41 14.49 18.44
C LEU A 121 -11.20 14.49 16.93
N HIS A 122 -9.94 14.54 16.53
CA HIS A 122 -9.57 14.41 15.14
C HIS A 122 -9.42 12.93 14.80
N ARG A 123 -9.86 12.57 13.60
CA ARG A 123 -9.63 11.25 13.02
C ARG A 123 -8.62 11.38 11.89
N LEU A 124 -7.60 10.54 11.92
CA LEU A 124 -6.55 10.44 10.92
C LEU A 124 -6.58 9.04 10.31
N ASP A 125 -6.67 8.98 8.99
CA ASP A 125 -6.58 7.73 8.23
C ASP A 125 -5.16 7.57 7.67
N ILE A 126 -4.51 6.45 7.96
CA ILE A 126 -3.14 6.17 7.56
C ILE A 126 -3.10 4.89 6.75
N GLU A 127 -2.53 4.96 5.55
CA GLU A 127 -2.23 3.81 4.72
C GLU A 127 -0.75 3.45 4.82
N PHE A 128 -0.48 2.14 4.90
CA PHE A 128 0.86 1.55 4.91
C PHE A 128 1.05 0.73 3.62
N PRO A 129 1.70 1.31 2.60
CA PRO A 129 2.10 0.58 1.40
C PRO A 129 3.32 -0.32 1.68
N GLY A 130 3.86 -0.95 0.62
CA GLY A 130 4.82 -2.05 0.75
C GLY A 130 6.04 -1.76 1.62
N LEU A 131 6.71 -0.60 1.46
CA LEU A 131 7.91 -0.28 2.24
C LEU A 131 7.57 -0.08 3.72
N SER A 132 6.45 0.58 4.01
CA SER A 132 5.96 0.78 5.38
C SER A 132 5.62 -0.55 6.05
N LYS A 133 4.94 -1.46 5.33
CA LYS A 133 4.62 -2.81 5.86
C LYS A 133 5.91 -3.59 6.17
N MET A 134 6.88 -3.58 5.25
CA MET A 134 8.17 -4.22 5.45
C MET A 134 8.89 -3.67 6.66
N ARG A 135 8.95 -2.34 6.81
CA ARG A 135 9.61 -1.70 7.96
C ARG A 135 8.90 -2.02 9.28
N LEU A 136 7.57 -2.08 9.29
CA LEU A 136 6.80 -2.49 10.46
C LEU A 136 6.99 -3.98 10.78
N ASP A 137 7.17 -4.84 9.77
CA ASP A 137 7.53 -6.25 9.96
C ASP A 137 8.91 -6.40 10.61
N GLU A 138 9.90 -5.60 10.19
CA GLU A 138 11.24 -5.56 10.82
C GLU A 138 11.16 -5.14 12.29
N ILE A 139 10.41 -4.07 12.59
CA ILE A 139 10.20 -3.61 13.96
C ILE A 139 9.52 -4.69 14.79
N ARG A 140 8.51 -5.37 14.23
CA ARG A 140 7.82 -6.49 14.89
C ARG A 140 8.77 -7.65 15.18
N ALA A 141 9.66 -7.99 14.25
CA ALA A 141 10.62 -9.08 14.40
C ALA A 141 11.63 -8.83 15.53
N SER A 142 11.86 -7.57 15.92
CA SER A 142 12.69 -7.23 17.10
C SER A 142 12.03 -7.56 18.44
N VAL A 143 10.72 -7.85 18.46
CA VAL A 143 9.92 -8.08 19.67
C VAL A 143 9.45 -9.52 19.81
N THR A 144 9.06 -10.14 18.70
CA THR A 144 8.45 -11.48 18.72
C THR A 144 8.87 -12.27 17.49
N PRO A 145 9.02 -13.60 17.59
CA PRO A 145 9.12 -14.46 16.41
C PRO A 145 7.94 -14.18 15.48
N THR A 146 8.23 -13.92 14.20
CA THR A 146 7.23 -13.54 13.20
C THR A 146 7.75 -13.93 11.81
N VAL A 147 6.81 -14.21 10.90
CA VAL A 147 7.12 -14.51 9.51
C VAL A 147 7.48 -13.24 8.74
N THR A 148 8.36 -13.36 7.77
CA THR A 148 8.62 -12.28 6.80
C THR A 148 7.35 -11.94 6.02
N GLY A 149 7.02 -10.66 5.88
CA GLY A 149 5.81 -10.22 5.17
C GLY A 149 4.52 -10.38 5.98
N HIS A 150 4.60 -10.44 7.32
CA HIS A 150 3.44 -10.60 8.21
C HIS A 150 2.29 -9.66 7.85
N HIS A 151 2.52 -8.35 7.77
CA HIS A 151 1.43 -7.41 7.51
C HIS A 151 0.82 -7.57 6.12
N TYR A 152 1.64 -7.88 5.09
CA TYR A 152 1.15 -8.18 3.75
C TYR A 152 0.20 -9.39 3.77
N TYR A 153 0.61 -10.51 4.36
CA TYR A 153 -0.23 -11.70 4.44
C TYR A 153 -1.49 -11.50 5.31
N LYS A 154 -1.38 -10.78 6.44
CA LYS A 154 -2.56 -10.44 7.26
C LYS A 154 -3.55 -9.55 6.51
N ALA A 155 -3.05 -8.66 5.64
CA ALA A 155 -3.87 -7.79 4.79
C ALA A 155 -4.62 -8.57 3.70
N CYS A 156 -4.12 -9.72 3.24
CA CYS A 156 -4.88 -10.62 2.36
C CYS A 156 -6.18 -11.13 2.99
N GLY A 157 -6.27 -11.15 4.33
CA GLY A 157 -7.45 -11.63 5.04
C GLY A 157 -7.70 -13.13 4.87
N GLY A 158 -8.91 -13.56 5.25
CA GLY A 158 -9.41 -14.93 5.07
C GLY A 158 -8.43 -16.02 5.48
N ARG A 159 -8.27 -17.03 4.61
CA ARG A 159 -7.41 -18.20 4.83
C ARG A 159 -5.93 -17.83 4.98
N ILE A 160 -5.43 -16.86 4.22
CA ILE A 160 -4.02 -16.45 4.30
C ILE A 160 -3.71 -15.87 5.68
N SER A 161 -4.59 -15.02 6.20
CA SER A 161 -4.45 -14.45 7.55
C SER A 161 -4.40 -15.52 8.65
N LEU A 162 -5.13 -16.64 8.48
CA LEU A 162 -5.11 -17.77 9.42
C LEU A 162 -3.81 -18.59 9.31
N LEU A 163 -3.30 -18.79 8.09
CA LEU A 163 -2.02 -19.48 7.89
C LEU A 163 -0.86 -18.72 8.54
N VAL A 164 -0.90 -17.38 8.54
CA VAL A 164 0.08 -16.56 9.29
C VAL A 164 0.00 -16.86 10.79
N ASP A 165 -1.20 -16.93 11.36
CA ASP A 165 -1.36 -17.19 12.80
C ASP A 165 -0.80 -18.58 13.18
N ILE A 166 -1.00 -19.58 12.32
CA ILE A 166 -0.41 -20.92 12.48
C ILE A 166 1.11 -20.86 12.37
N ALA A 167 1.63 -20.20 11.33
CA ALA A 167 3.07 -20.07 11.10
C ALA A 167 3.77 -19.35 12.27
N GLU A 168 3.19 -18.27 12.79
CA GLU A 168 3.73 -17.56 13.96
C GLU A 168 3.70 -18.42 15.22
N LYS A 169 2.66 -19.26 15.40
CA LYS A 169 2.62 -20.23 16.51
C LYS A 169 3.75 -21.25 16.40
N MET A 170 3.98 -21.81 15.21
CA MET A 170 5.09 -22.75 14.95
C MET A 170 6.46 -22.11 15.25
N LEU A 171 6.67 -20.85 14.84
CA LEU A 171 7.89 -20.11 15.20
C LEU A 171 8.03 -19.95 16.72
N GLY A 172 6.93 -19.67 17.43
CA GLY A 172 6.91 -19.58 18.89
C GLY A 172 7.21 -20.90 19.60
N GLU A 173 6.89 -22.04 18.97
CA GLU A 173 7.21 -23.39 19.46
C GLU A 173 8.62 -23.85 19.09
N GLY A 174 9.41 -23.01 18.39
CA GLY A 174 10.81 -23.28 18.05
C GLY A 174 11.01 -24.01 16.72
N CYS A 175 9.99 -24.11 15.86
CA CYS A 175 10.17 -24.69 14.53
C CYS A 175 11.17 -23.86 13.70
N PRO A 176 11.98 -24.50 12.82
CA PRO A 176 12.93 -23.80 11.97
C PRO A 176 12.24 -22.78 11.05
N ARG A 177 12.70 -21.52 11.09
CA ARG A 177 12.09 -20.42 10.33
C ARG A 177 11.98 -20.69 8.83
N GLY A 178 13.03 -21.25 8.23
CA GLY A 178 13.06 -21.55 6.80
C GLY A 178 11.96 -22.53 6.37
N GLU A 179 11.71 -23.57 7.17
CA GLU A 179 10.65 -24.56 6.89
C GLU A 179 9.26 -23.94 7.04
N VAL A 180 9.04 -23.18 8.12
CA VAL A 180 7.76 -22.50 8.37
C VAL A 180 7.44 -21.51 7.24
N GLU A 181 8.41 -20.69 6.84
CA GLU A 181 8.22 -19.71 5.77
C GLU A 181 8.02 -20.38 4.41
N SER A 182 8.74 -21.48 4.11
CA SER A 182 8.53 -22.25 2.86
C SER A 182 7.11 -22.81 2.78
N LEU A 183 6.63 -23.46 3.86
CA LEU A 183 5.28 -24.01 3.93
C LEU A 183 4.21 -22.93 3.80
N LEU A 184 4.39 -21.79 4.48
CA LEU A 184 3.48 -20.64 4.36
C LEU A 184 3.45 -20.14 2.91
N GLN A 185 4.63 -19.92 2.30
CA GLN A 185 4.73 -19.45 0.93
C GLN A 185 4.05 -20.41 -0.05
N GLU A 186 4.36 -21.70 -0.01
CA GLU A 186 3.74 -22.71 -0.88
C GLU A 186 2.21 -22.69 -0.82
N ASN A 187 1.66 -22.61 0.39
CA ASN A 187 0.21 -22.52 0.57
C ASN A 187 -0.35 -21.21 0.02
N VAL A 188 0.31 -20.07 0.25
CA VAL A 188 -0.13 -18.77 -0.29
C VAL A 188 -0.06 -18.76 -1.81
N TRP A 189 1.01 -19.26 -2.40
CA TRP A 189 1.19 -19.37 -3.85
C TRP A 189 0.08 -20.19 -4.52
N SER A 190 -0.45 -21.22 -3.84
CA SER A 190 -1.57 -22.01 -4.37
C SER A 190 -2.89 -21.20 -4.51
N MET A 191 -3.02 -20.11 -3.75
CA MET A 191 -4.19 -19.23 -3.70
C MET A 191 -4.05 -17.96 -4.53
N LEU A 192 -2.85 -17.65 -5.02
CA LEU A 192 -2.63 -16.54 -5.94
C LEU A 192 -3.17 -16.87 -7.35
N PRO A 193 -3.38 -15.84 -8.20
CA PRO A 193 -3.90 -16.02 -9.55
C PRO A 193 -3.13 -17.05 -10.37
N ARG A 194 -3.86 -17.75 -11.23
CA ARG A 194 -3.32 -18.75 -12.16
C ARG A 194 -3.31 -18.20 -13.59
N GLU A 195 -2.48 -18.76 -14.44
CA GLU A 195 -2.51 -18.47 -15.87
C GLU A 195 -3.90 -18.80 -16.45
N GLY A 196 -4.39 -17.96 -17.35
CA GLY A 196 -5.76 -17.99 -17.88
C GLY A 196 -6.84 -17.43 -16.95
N SER A 197 -6.54 -17.16 -15.67
CA SER A 197 -7.50 -16.52 -14.77
C SER A 197 -7.59 -15.01 -15.00
N ARG A 198 -8.59 -14.36 -14.40
CA ARG A 198 -8.72 -12.90 -14.42
C ARG A 198 -8.39 -12.30 -13.06
N ILE A 199 -7.67 -11.18 -13.07
CA ILE A 199 -7.33 -10.42 -11.87
C ILE A 199 -7.72 -8.94 -12.04
N ASN A 200 -8.18 -8.31 -10.96
CA ASN A 200 -8.45 -6.87 -10.94
C ASN A 200 -7.17 -6.08 -10.69
N ILE A 201 -7.13 -4.83 -11.14
CA ILE A 201 -6.06 -3.90 -10.81
C ILE A 201 -6.65 -2.75 -10.01
N SER A 202 -6.28 -2.68 -8.74
CA SER A 202 -6.73 -1.69 -7.76
C SER A 202 -5.73 -0.54 -7.69
N HIS A 203 -6.08 0.54 -8.39
CA HIS A 203 -5.32 1.78 -8.49
C HIS A 203 -5.79 2.73 -7.38
N ILE A 204 -4.96 2.91 -6.35
CA ILE A 204 -5.30 3.70 -5.17
C ILE A 204 -4.61 5.05 -5.29
N LYS A 205 -5.37 6.14 -5.20
CA LYS A 205 -4.79 7.49 -5.18
C LYS A 205 -4.22 7.82 -3.81
N ILE A 206 -3.26 8.75 -3.76
CA ILE A 206 -2.71 9.31 -2.51
C ILE A 206 -3.86 9.79 -1.60
N TRP A 207 -4.85 10.46 -2.18
CA TRP A 207 -6.03 10.99 -1.50
C TRP A 207 -7.07 9.93 -1.06
N GLY A 208 -6.84 8.66 -1.38
CA GLY A 208 -7.65 7.54 -0.91
C GLY A 208 -8.76 7.06 -1.84
N GLN A 209 -8.97 7.70 -2.99
CA GLN A 209 -9.91 7.15 -3.98
C GLN A 209 -9.36 5.83 -4.54
N LYS A 210 -10.20 4.79 -4.55
CA LYS A 210 -9.91 3.49 -5.15
C LYS A 210 -10.57 3.40 -6.51
N PHE A 211 -9.77 3.18 -7.55
CA PHE A 211 -10.23 2.92 -8.90
C PHE A 211 -9.91 1.47 -9.29
N ASN A 212 -10.89 0.75 -9.83
CA ASN A 212 -10.65 -0.55 -10.44
C ASN A 212 -10.48 -0.35 -11.95
N LEU A 213 -9.30 -0.67 -12.48
CA LEU A 213 -8.98 -0.51 -13.91
C LEU A 213 -9.59 -1.63 -14.81
N GLY A 214 -10.43 -2.47 -14.21
CA GLY A 214 -11.09 -3.61 -14.83
C GLY A 214 -10.26 -4.89 -14.74
N PRO A 215 -10.89 -6.05 -15.00
CA PRO A 215 -10.21 -7.32 -14.99
C PRO A 215 -9.23 -7.43 -16.17
N ALA A 216 -8.06 -7.99 -15.90
CA ALA A 216 -7.07 -8.38 -16.89
C ALA A 216 -6.88 -9.89 -16.87
N GLU A 217 -6.63 -10.48 -18.03
CA GLU A 217 -6.32 -11.91 -18.15
C GLU A 217 -4.85 -12.14 -17.80
N VAL A 218 -4.58 -13.12 -16.94
CA VAL A 218 -3.22 -13.52 -16.58
C VAL A 218 -2.65 -14.39 -17.67
N MET A 219 -1.75 -13.83 -18.47
CA MET A 219 -1.08 -14.58 -19.54
C MET A 219 0.03 -15.46 -18.98
N ARG A 220 0.82 -14.93 -18.04
CA ARG A 220 1.95 -15.64 -17.45
C ARG A 220 2.21 -15.16 -16.03
N PHE A 221 2.50 -16.08 -15.10
CA PHE A 221 2.95 -15.73 -13.76
C PHE A 221 4.24 -16.46 -13.38
N GLN A 222 5.36 -15.76 -13.50
CA GLN A 222 6.68 -16.25 -13.09
C GLN A 222 6.82 -16.14 -11.56
N ARG A 223 6.38 -17.17 -10.84
CA ARG A 223 6.36 -17.17 -9.36
C ARG A 223 7.74 -16.93 -8.72
N ARG A 224 8.81 -17.44 -9.34
CA ARG A 224 10.19 -17.34 -8.81
C ARG A 224 10.69 -15.90 -8.67
N ASN A 225 10.32 -15.00 -9.59
CA ASN A 225 10.76 -13.61 -9.58
C ASN A 225 9.58 -12.62 -9.37
N GLY A 226 8.37 -13.14 -9.11
CA GLY A 226 7.18 -12.34 -8.86
C GLY A 226 6.66 -11.57 -10.08
N LYS A 227 7.08 -11.92 -11.31
CA LYS A 227 6.68 -11.21 -12.54
C LYS A 227 5.37 -11.75 -13.11
N LEU A 228 4.42 -10.86 -13.36
CA LEU A 228 3.07 -11.13 -13.83
C LEU A 228 2.82 -10.37 -15.14
N ILE A 229 2.46 -11.10 -16.20
CA ILE A 229 2.10 -10.53 -17.50
C ILE A 229 0.59 -10.62 -17.68
N LEU A 230 -0.02 -9.47 -17.96
CA LEU A 230 -1.46 -9.34 -18.10
C LEU A 230 -1.84 -8.88 -19.51
N LEU A 231 -2.98 -9.35 -19.98
CA LEU A 231 -3.60 -8.92 -21.22
C LEU A 231 -4.95 -8.26 -20.95
N ARG A 232 -5.16 -7.07 -21.52
CA ARG A 232 -6.47 -6.40 -21.60
C ARG A 232 -6.83 -6.14 -23.05
N ARG A 233 -8.08 -6.42 -23.43
CA ARG A 233 -8.62 -6.12 -24.77
C ARG A 233 -9.65 -5.00 -24.68
N PHE A 234 -9.56 -4.02 -25.58
CA PHE A 234 -10.43 -2.86 -25.59
C PHE A 234 -11.45 -2.95 -26.74
N PHE A 235 -12.71 -2.71 -26.41
CA PHE A 235 -13.83 -2.78 -27.37
C PHE A 235 -14.51 -1.43 -27.60
N LYS A 236 -14.23 -0.42 -26.76
CA LYS A 236 -14.78 0.93 -26.85
C LYS A 236 -13.74 1.89 -27.44
N LYS A 237 -14.19 2.77 -28.33
CA LYS A 237 -13.37 3.89 -28.79
C LYS A 237 -13.07 4.88 -27.66
N GLY A 238 -11.96 5.60 -27.76
CA GLY A 238 -11.61 6.66 -26.84
C GLY A 238 -10.20 7.15 -27.10
N ILE A 239 -9.55 7.64 -26.05
CA ILE A 239 -8.14 8.03 -26.07
C ILE A 239 -7.44 7.24 -24.95
N TYR A 240 -6.18 6.88 -25.15
CA TYR A 240 -5.31 6.46 -24.06
C TYR A 240 -4.79 7.71 -23.37
N ASP A 241 -5.37 8.01 -22.21
CA ASP A 241 -4.99 9.16 -21.39
C ASP A 241 -3.49 9.09 -21.03
N GLY A 242 -2.81 10.24 -21.01
CA GLY A 242 -1.34 10.33 -20.93
C GLY A 242 -0.64 10.28 -22.30
N LEU A 243 -0.90 9.26 -23.12
CA LEU A 243 -0.32 9.11 -24.46
C LEU A 243 -0.97 10.01 -25.52
N GLN A 244 -2.23 10.42 -25.32
CA GLN A 244 -3.03 11.16 -26.29
C GLN A 244 -3.14 10.47 -27.67
N VAL A 245 -3.07 9.14 -27.68
CA VAL A 245 -3.23 8.30 -28.88
C VAL A 245 -4.65 7.74 -28.93
N SER A 246 -5.20 7.55 -30.14
CA SER A 246 -6.52 6.94 -30.32
C SER A 246 -6.57 5.57 -29.65
N LYS A 247 -7.71 5.25 -29.02
CA LYS A 247 -8.06 3.89 -28.60
C LYS A 247 -9.13 3.39 -29.54
N ASP A 248 -8.81 2.33 -30.27
CA ASP A 248 -9.66 1.76 -31.31
C ASP A 248 -10.20 0.40 -30.87
N LYS A 249 -11.29 -0.04 -31.52
CA LYS A 249 -11.88 -1.35 -31.24
C LYS A 249 -10.89 -2.44 -31.62
N GLY A 250 -10.67 -3.41 -30.73
CA GLY A 250 -9.75 -4.52 -30.94
C GLY A 250 -8.31 -4.22 -30.55
N ASP A 251 -8.01 -2.99 -30.13
CA ASP A 251 -6.74 -2.68 -29.48
C ASP A 251 -6.60 -3.51 -28.20
N PHE A 252 -5.36 -3.74 -27.79
CA PHE A 252 -5.06 -4.47 -26.58
C PHE A 252 -3.87 -3.85 -25.85
N ALA A 253 -3.77 -4.15 -24.56
CA ALA A 253 -2.67 -3.74 -23.72
C ALA A 253 -2.01 -4.97 -23.08
N VAL A 254 -0.68 -4.98 -23.13
CA VAL A 254 0.15 -5.93 -22.38
C VAL A 254 0.71 -5.17 -21.19
N SER A 255 0.38 -5.60 -19.98
CA SER A 255 0.86 -4.98 -18.74
C SER A 255 1.82 -5.91 -18.02
N GLU A 256 2.95 -5.38 -17.59
CA GLU A 256 4.00 -6.10 -16.88
C GLU A 256 4.10 -5.56 -15.46
N PHE A 257 3.75 -6.42 -14.49
CA PHE A 257 3.86 -6.14 -13.06
C PHE A 257 4.92 -7.04 -12.45
N LYS A 258 5.60 -6.55 -11.42
CA LYS A 258 6.51 -7.36 -10.62
C LYS A 258 6.34 -7.00 -9.14
N ILE A 259 6.18 -8.01 -8.31
CA ILE A 259 6.00 -7.82 -6.86
C ILE A 259 7.16 -6.99 -6.30
N GLY A 260 6.84 -5.95 -5.55
CA GLY A 260 7.81 -5.08 -4.90
C GLY A 260 8.37 -3.96 -5.78
N ASP A 261 8.14 -3.98 -7.10
CA ASP A 261 8.61 -2.91 -7.98
C ASP A 261 7.78 -1.63 -7.75
N LEU A 262 8.44 -0.47 -7.87
CA LEU A 262 7.88 0.88 -7.72
C LEU A 262 7.25 1.41 -9.01
N SER A 263 7.13 0.55 -10.02
CA SER A 263 6.55 0.89 -11.30
C SER A 263 6.03 -0.35 -12.01
N PHE A 264 5.06 -0.14 -12.90
CA PHE A 264 4.66 -1.16 -13.88
C PHE A 264 4.50 -0.52 -15.25
N ARG A 265 4.68 -1.34 -16.29
CA ARG A 265 4.60 -0.89 -17.69
C ARG A 265 3.34 -1.42 -18.32
N THR A 266 2.62 -0.55 -19.05
CA THR A 266 1.49 -0.93 -19.90
C THR A 266 1.79 -0.52 -21.33
N ARG A 267 1.84 -1.49 -22.23
CA ARG A 267 2.18 -1.31 -23.64
C ARG A 267 0.93 -1.50 -24.47
N TYR A 268 0.60 -0.51 -25.29
CA TYR A 268 -0.61 -0.49 -26.08
C TYR A 268 -0.33 -0.87 -27.53
N PHE A 269 -1.19 -1.72 -28.07
CA PHE A 269 -1.07 -2.23 -29.43
C PHE A 269 -2.41 -2.10 -30.16
N SER A 270 -2.32 -1.86 -31.47
CA SER A 270 -3.48 -1.93 -32.35
C SER A 270 -4.00 -3.36 -32.48
N ARG A 271 -5.19 -3.55 -33.03
CA ARG A 271 -5.70 -4.90 -33.40
C ARG A 271 -4.78 -5.68 -34.36
N TYR A 272 -3.88 -4.98 -35.06
CA TYR A 272 -2.91 -5.53 -36.00
C TYR A 272 -1.50 -5.63 -35.37
N SER A 273 -1.42 -5.59 -34.03
CA SER A 273 -0.18 -5.68 -33.25
C SER A 273 0.82 -4.54 -33.50
N SER A 274 0.38 -3.42 -34.08
CA SER A 274 1.23 -2.24 -34.22
C SER A 274 1.36 -1.53 -32.88
N TYR A 275 2.59 -1.27 -32.43
CA TYR A 275 2.86 -0.55 -31.19
C TYR A 275 2.32 0.89 -31.24
N LYS A 276 1.55 1.28 -30.22
CA LYS A 276 0.92 2.60 -30.10
C LYS A 276 1.56 3.48 -29.03
N GLY A 277 2.32 2.89 -28.11
CA GLY A 277 3.01 3.61 -27.03
C GLY A 277 3.03 2.81 -25.73
N THR A 278 3.90 3.23 -24.82
CA THR A 278 4.04 2.68 -23.47
C THR A 278 3.71 3.74 -22.44
N TYR A 279 2.93 3.32 -21.45
CA TYR A 279 2.64 4.06 -20.24
C TYR A 279 3.28 3.35 -19.06
N VAL A 280 4.16 4.04 -18.35
CA VAL A 280 4.79 3.55 -17.11
C VAL A 280 4.22 4.35 -15.96
N ASN A 281 3.60 3.67 -15.01
CA ASN A 281 3.09 4.31 -13.79
C ASN A 281 4.11 4.13 -12.68
N ILE A 282 4.44 5.22 -11.98
CA ILE A 282 5.28 5.21 -10.79
C ILE A 282 4.36 5.14 -9.56
N ASN A 283 4.61 4.17 -8.69
CA ASN A 283 3.75 3.84 -7.57
C ASN A 283 4.56 3.33 -6.37
N THR A 284 3.89 3.15 -5.25
CA THR A 284 4.44 2.37 -4.12
C THR A 284 4.57 0.90 -4.50
N PRO A 285 5.41 0.10 -3.82
CA PRO A 285 5.69 -1.27 -4.22
C PRO A 285 4.44 -2.09 -4.53
N ILE A 286 4.45 -2.76 -5.67
CA ILE A 286 3.31 -3.53 -6.15
C ILE A 286 3.07 -4.77 -5.28
N GLU A 287 1.83 -4.93 -4.82
CA GLU A 287 1.36 -6.07 -4.03
C GLU A 287 0.38 -6.92 -4.87
N ILE A 288 0.51 -8.25 -4.83
CA ILE A 288 -0.37 -9.18 -5.56
C ILE A 288 -1.21 -9.99 -4.58
N TYR A 289 -2.45 -9.57 -4.38
CA TYR A 289 -3.44 -10.30 -3.59
C TYR A 289 -4.13 -11.40 -4.42
N PRO A 290 -4.83 -12.36 -3.77
CA PRO A 290 -5.54 -13.43 -4.49
C PRO A 290 -6.49 -12.96 -5.58
N SER A 291 -7.13 -11.80 -5.42
CA SER A 291 -8.16 -11.27 -6.34
C SER A 291 -7.81 -9.95 -7.02
N GLU A 292 -6.72 -9.28 -6.60
CA GLU A 292 -6.34 -7.97 -7.12
C GLU A 292 -4.84 -7.72 -7.04
N ILE A 293 -4.31 -6.98 -8.01
CA ILE A 293 -3.03 -6.28 -7.89
C ILE A 293 -3.32 -4.94 -7.26
N ARG A 294 -2.48 -4.51 -6.32
CA ARG A 294 -2.70 -3.28 -5.56
C ARG A 294 -1.40 -2.48 -5.45
N TYR A 295 -1.54 -1.16 -5.55
CA TYR A 295 -0.49 -0.18 -5.29
C TYR A 295 -1.13 1.18 -5.00
N VAL A 296 -0.38 2.09 -4.37
CA VAL A 296 -0.73 3.51 -4.31
C VAL A 296 -0.01 4.23 -5.45
N ASP A 297 -0.80 4.86 -6.31
CA ASP A 297 -0.33 5.71 -7.39
C ASP A 297 0.32 6.97 -6.83
N LEU A 298 1.57 7.23 -7.25
CA LEU A 298 2.31 8.42 -6.85
C LEU A 298 2.04 9.62 -7.77
N GLU A 299 1.12 9.47 -8.74
CA GLU A 299 0.74 10.53 -9.70
C GLU A 299 1.93 11.00 -10.56
N VAL A 300 2.89 10.11 -10.79
CA VAL A 300 4.04 10.33 -11.67
C VAL A 300 4.02 9.23 -12.72
N ASP A 301 4.12 9.61 -13.98
CA ASP A 301 4.03 8.68 -15.10
C ASP A 301 5.09 8.99 -16.16
N ILE A 302 5.48 7.99 -16.94
CA ILE A 302 6.36 8.13 -18.09
C ILE A 302 5.64 7.61 -19.32
N CYS A 303 5.55 8.43 -20.35
CA CYS A 303 4.95 8.10 -21.63
C CYS A 303 6.05 7.96 -22.69
N ILE A 304 5.99 6.87 -23.46
CA ILE A 304 6.92 6.55 -24.55
C ILE A 304 6.09 6.36 -25.82
N TRP A 305 6.46 7.07 -26.89
CA TRP A 305 5.75 7.01 -28.18
C TRP A 305 6.52 6.18 -29.22
N PRO A 306 5.85 5.72 -30.30
CA PRO A 306 6.49 4.91 -31.33
C PRO A 306 7.66 5.56 -32.07
N ASP A 307 7.73 6.89 -32.07
CA ASP A 307 8.80 7.70 -32.66
C ASP A 307 10.03 7.83 -31.74
N GLY A 308 9.99 7.25 -30.53
CA GLY A 308 11.05 7.34 -29.54
C GLY A 308 10.94 8.55 -28.62
N LYS A 309 9.93 9.40 -28.79
CA LYS A 309 9.69 10.50 -27.86
C LYS A 309 9.38 9.92 -26.48
N ILE A 310 9.95 10.54 -25.44
CA ILE A 310 9.69 10.22 -24.04
C ILE A 310 9.22 11.50 -23.35
N LYS A 311 8.16 11.41 -22.54
CA LYS A 311 7.68 12.50 -21.71
C LYS A 311 7.39 11.98 -20.31
N THR A 312 8.07 12.55 -19.33
CA THR A 312 7.70 12.39 -17.92
C THR A 312 6.53 13.32 -17.62
N ILE A 313 5.47 12.79 -17.02
CA ILE A 313 4.34 13.56 -16.51
C ILE A 313 4.73 14.18 -15.16
N GLU A 314 4.35 15.45 -14.99
CA GLU A 314 4.87 16.38 -13.99
C GLU A 314 4.65 15.95 -12.54
N TYR A 315 5.67 16.19 -11.69
CA TYR A 315 5.69 15.91 -10.25
C TYR A 315 4.74 16.79 -9.42
N GLU A 316 4.04 17.74 -10.03
CA GLU A 316 3.26 18.77 -9.32
C GLU A 316 2.28 18.18 -8.29
N LYS A 317 1.59 17.09 -8.64
CA LYS A 317 0.62 16.46 -7.73
C LYS A 317 1.30 15.78 -6.56
N LEU A 318 2.44 15.12 -6.78
CA LEU A 318 3.21 14.46 -5.74
C LEU A 318 3.88 15.48 -4.81
N GLU A 319 4.46 16.54 -5.37
CA GLU A 319 5.06 17.64 -4.60
C GLU A 319 3.99 18.41 -3.82
N LYS A 320 2.79 18.58 -4.38
CA LYS A 320 1.63 19.09 -3.65
C LYS A 320 1.21 18.16 -2.51
N ALA A 321 1.19 16.85 -2.72
CA ALA A 321 0.88 15.92 -1.64
C ALA A 321 1.91 15.98 -0.50
N MET A 322 3.20 16.13 -0.83
CA MET A 322 4.28 16.32 0.14
C MET A 322 4.13 17.66 0.90
N SER A 323 3.88 18.77 0.21
CA SER A 323 3.71 20.08 0.86
C SER A 323 2.50 20.15 1.77
N LEU A 324 1.48 19.34 1.47
CA LEU A 324 0.30 19.14 2.31
C LEU A 324 0.50 18.09 3.40
N GLY A 325 1.69 17.50 3.56
CA GLY A 325 2.00 16.52 4.59
C GLY A 325 1.35 15.15 4.41
N LEU A 326 0.83 14.82 3.23
CA LEU A 326 0.14 13.54 2.98
C LEU A 326 1.11 12.39 2.78
N VAL A 327 2.33 12.70 2.37
CA VAL A 327 3.41 11.73 2.12
C VAL A 327 4.73 12.27 2.64
N SER A 328 5.67 11.37 2.93
CA SER A 328 7.01 11.75 3.36
C SER A 328 7.83 12.35 2.21
N GLU A 329 8.87 13.11 2.52
CA GLU A 329 9.86 13.52 1.51
C GLU A 329 10.60 12.30 0.91
N ARG A 330 10.78 11.24 1.70
CA ARG A 330 11.51 10.03 1.27
C ARG A 330 10.86 9.37 0.07
N ILE A 331 9.54 9.22 0.03
CA ILE A 331 8.87 8.61 -1.13
C ILE A 331 9.00 9.46 -2.39
N VAL A 332 9.09 10.79 -2.25
CA VAL A 332 9.36 11.68 -3.39
C VAL A 332 10.76 11.43 -3.95
N GLN A 333 11.77 11.28 -3.08
CA GLN A 333 13.15 10.98 -3.50
C GLN A 333 13.27 9.57 -4.11
N ILE A 334 12.58 8.58 -3.54
CA ILE A 334 12.49 7.23 -4.08
C ILE A 334 11.86 7.26 -5.48
N SER A 335 10.75 7.98 -5.64
CA SER A 335 10.08 8.17 -6.94
C SER A 335 10.99 8.85 -7.97
N LYS A 336 11.72 9.90 -7.60
CA LYS A 336 12.72 10.57 -8.47
C LYS A 336 13.83 9.62 -8.91
N SER A 337 14.32 8.79 -8.00
CA SER A 337 15.35 7.79 -8.29
C SER A 337 14.84 6.69 -9.23
N GLU A 338 13.60 6.23 -9.01
CA GLU A 338 12.96 5.22 -9.85
C GLU A 338 12.70 5.74 -11.27
N VAL A 339 12.22 6.98 -11.42
CA VAL A 339 12.05 7.60 -12.74
C VAL A 339 13.38 7.67 -13.48
N LYS A 340 14.46 8.10 -12.82
CA LYS A 340 15.79 8.13 -13.44
C LYS A 340 16.22 6.73 -13.90
N ARG A 341 16.08 5.72 -13.02
CA ARG A 341 16.41 4.32 -13.34
C ARG A 341 15.62 3.81 -14.55
N ILE A 342 14.34 4.16 -14.65
CA ILE A 342 13.51 3.77 -15.79
C ILE A 342 14.01 4.45 -17.05
N LEU A 343 14.20 5.78 -17.04
CA LEU A 343 14.68 6.55 -18.19
C LEU A 343 16.01 6.01 -18.72
N ASP A 344 16.93 5.63 -17.84
CA ASP A 344 18.23 5.06 -18.20
C ASP A 344 18.13 3.63 -18.79
N SER A 345 17.00 2.94 -18.58
CA SER A 345 16.75 1.55 -19.01
C SER A 345 15.79 1.41 -20.19
N ILE A 346 15.30 2.51 -20.77
CA ILE A 346 14.31 2.44 -21.86
C ILE A 346 14.95 1.91 -23.13
N SER A 347 14.41 0.82 -23.68
CA SER A 347 14.72 0.30 -25.00
C SER A 347 13.46 0.26 -25.86
N LEU A 348 13.42 1.07 -26.93
CA LEU A 348 12.24 1.14 -27.81
C LEU A 348 11.95 -0.20 -28.51
N GLU A 349 12.99 -0.99 -28.77
CA GLU A 349 12.88 -2.33 -29.35
C GLU A 349 12.14 -3.27 -28.39
N GLU A 350 12.54 -3.30 -27.11
CA GLU A 350 11.84 -4.10 -26.09
C GLU A 350 10.38 -3.68 -25.92
N GLU A 351 10.09 -2.38 -26.01
CA GLU A 351 8.73 -1.85 -25.91
C GLU A 351 7.85 -2.31 -27.08
N ARG A 352 8.41 -2.40 -28.29
CA ARG A 352 7.71 -2.90 -29.49
C ARG A 352 7.54 -4.42 -29.45
N ASP A 353 8.56 -5.14 -28.99
CA ASP A 353 8.58 -6.60 -28.98
C ASP A 353 7.81 -7.22 -27.80
N ALA A 354 7.34 -6.40 -26.86
CA ALA A 354 6.57 -6.88 -25.72
C ALA A 354 5.24 -7.57 -26.10
N TYR A 355 4.78 -7.46 -27.35
CA TYR A 355 3.70 -8.32 -27.86
C TYR A 355 4.08 -9.81 -27.80
N ASN A 356 5.36 -10.16 -27.90
CA ASN A 356 5.82 -11.54 -27.80
C ASN A 356 5.66 -12.11 -26.38
N LEU A 357 5.51 -11.25 -25.35
CA LEU A 357 5.29 -11.71 -23.97
C LEU A 357 3.96 -12.43 -23.77
N ILE A 358 3.02 -12.29 -24.70
CA ILE A 358 1.71 -12.95 -24.67
C ILE A 358 1.59 -14.08 -25.69
N GLN A 359 2.63 -14.35 -26.47
CA GLN A 359 2.70 -15.52 -27.32
C GLN A 359 3.14 -16.72 -26.47
N THR A 360 2.33 -17.77 -26.48
CA THR A 360 2.72 -19.07 -25.94
C THR A 360 3.62 -19.75 -26.95
N ASP A 361 4.78 -20.24 -26.49
CA ASP A 361 5.55 -21.26 -27.20
C ASP A 361 4.71 -22.52 -27.47
#